data_AF-A0ABD5TFI2-F1
#
_entry.id   AF-A0ABD5TFI2-F1
#
_cell.length_a   1.000
_cell.length_b   1.000
_cell.length_c   1.000
_cell.angle_alpha   90.00
_cell.angle_beta   90.00
_cell.angle_gamma   90.00
#
_symmetry.space_group_name_H-M   'P 1'
#
loop_
_entity.id
_entity.type
_entity.pdbx_description
1 polymer ?
#
loop_
_entity_poly.entity_id
_entity_poly.type
_entity_poly.pdbx_seq_one_letter_code
_entity_poly.pdbx_strand_id
1 'polypeptide(L)' 'MPETDGKCVAETKISKNRTTTVPEPIRTAESLDVGDHVQWRLIDDEWVLRPVEDGGECTCDDADSEGGH' A
#
# COMPACT_ATOMS: atom_id res chain seq x y z
N MET A 1 -23.61 -4.67 -13.43
CA MET A 1 -22.47 -4.12 -12.64
C MET A 1 -21.74 -3.20 -13.59
N PRO A 2 -21.45 -1.93 -13.25
CA PRO A 2 -20.68 -1.09 -14.17
C PRO A 2 -19.29 -1.71 -14.29
N GLU A 3 -18.92 -2.08 -15.52
CA GLU A 3 -17.58 -2.49 -15.88
C GLU A 3 -16.69 -1.26 -15.64
N THR A 4 -15.87 -1.29 -14.59
CA THR A 4 -14.79 -0.31 -14.44
C THR A 4 -13.80 -0.58 -15.55
N ASP A 5 -13.97 0.09 -16.68
CA ASP A 5 -12.96 0.18 -17.73
C ASP A 5 -11.71 0.81 -17.09
N GLY A 6 -10.81 -0.06 -16.63
CA GLY A 6 -9.62 0.31 -15.88
C GLY A 6 -8.72 1.17 -16.75
N LYS A 7 -8.83 2.50 -16.63
CA LYS A 7 -7.97 3.42 -17.37
C LYS A 7 -6.52 3.23 -16.91
N CYS A 8 -5.65 2.78 -17.81
CA CYS A 8 -4.22 2.78 -17.58
C CYS A 8 -3.73 4.23 -17.41
N VAL A 9 -3.42 4.62 -16.17
CA VAL A 9 -2.96 5.98 -15.83
C VAL A 9 -1.45 6.13 -15.97
N ALA A 10 -0.69 5.04 -15.85
CA ALA A 10 0.76 4.99 -16.01
C ALA A 10 1.24 3.53 -16.10
N GLU A 11 2.37 3.32 -16.78
CA GLU A 11 3.10 2.05 -16.79
C GLU A 11 4.53 2.30 -16.28
N THR A 12 5.03 1.43 -15.41
CA THR A 12 6.39 1.55 -14.88
C THR A 12 7.13 0.23 -14.98
N LYS A 13 8.43 0.32 -15.29
CA LYS A 13 9.30 -0.85 -15.41
C LYS A 13 9.95 -1.16 -14.07
N ILE A 14 9.94 -2.43 -13.69
CA ILE A 14 10.70 -2.92 -12.54
C ILE A 14 12.21 -2.82 -12.85
N SER A 15 12.91 -2.12 -11.97
CA SER A 15 14.36 -1.94 -12.03
C SER A 15 15.10 -3.23 -11.67
N LYS A 16 16.39 -3.32 -11.99
CA LYS A 16 17.24 -4.48 -11.66
C LYS A 16 17.24 -4.83 -10.17
N ASN A 17 17.00 -3.84 -9.32
CA ASN A 17 16.94 -3.99 -7.87
C ASN A 17 15.56 -4.44 -7.36
N ARG A 18 14.67 -4.92 -8.25
CA ARG A 18 13.31 -5.35 -7.92
C ARG A 18 12.42 -4.25 -7.31
N THR A 19 12.73 -3.00 -7.62
CA THR A 19 11.95 -1.83 -7.23
C THR A 19 11.24 -1.25 -8.44
N THR A 20 10.11 -0.59 -8.22
CA THR A 20 9.45 0.24 -9.23
C THR A 20 9.21 1.63 -8.66
N THR A 21 9.14 2.62 -9.53
CA THR A 21 8.84 4.00 -9.14
C THR A 21 7.32 4.19 -9.17
N VAL A 22 6.77 4.82 -8.14
CA VAL A 22 5.39 5.30 -8.18
C VAL A 22 5.35 6.56 -9.09
N PRO A 23 4.63 6.53 -10.21
CA PRO A 23 4.62 7.63 -11.16
C PRO A 23 3.95 8.88 -10.57
N GLU A 24 4.43 10.06 -10.97
CA GLU A 24 3.98 11.38 -10.50
C GLU A 24 2.44 11.57 -10.46
N PRO A 25 1.65 11.16 -11.48
CA PRO A 25 0.19 11.31 -11.40
C PRO A 25 -0.44 10.52 -10.24
N ILE A 26 0.07 9.33 -9.93
CA ILE A 26 -0.42 8.52 -8.81
C ILE A 26 0.02 9.15 -7.48
N ARG A 27 1.27 9.61 -7.39
CA ARG A 27 1.76 10.31 -6.19
C ARG A 27 0.93 11.56 -5.89
N THR A 28 0.60 12.33 -6.93
CA THR A 28 -0.20 13.56 -6.79
C THR A 28 -1.64 13.24 -6.38
N ALA A 29 -2.25 12.21 -6.98
CA ALA A 29 -3.63 11.81 -6.68
C ALA A 29 -3.78 11.28 -5.25
N GLU A 30 -2.85 10.45 -4.79
CA GLU A 30 -2.88 9.83 -3.47
C GLU A 30 -2.12 10.62 -2.39
N SER A 31 -1.62 11.83 -2.72
CA SER A 31 -0.80 12.67 -1.83
C SER A 31 0.38 11.92 -1.17
N LEU A 32 1.15 11.20 -1.99
CA LEU A 32 2.30 10.40 -1.56
C LEU A 32 3.63 11.16 -1.71
N ASP A 33 4.36 11.26 -0.61
CA ASP A 33 5.68 11.84 -0.50
C ASP A 33 6.78 10.80 -0.25
N VAL A 34 8.03 11.25 -0.39
CA VAL A 34 9.19 10.41 -0.16
C VAL A 34 9.28 10.08 1.33
N GLY A 35 9.18 8.79 1.67
CA GLY A 35 9.22 8.31 3.04
C GLY A 35 7.88 7.77 3.54
N ASP A 36 6.78 8.04 2.83
CA ASP A 36 5.47 7.49 3.20
C ASP A 36 5.41 5.97 3.05
N HIS A 37 4.65 5.36 3.93
CA HIS A 37 4.33 3.94 3.86
C HIS A 37 3.14 3.69 2.94
N VAL A 38 3.27 2.67 2.09
CA VAL A 38 2.19 2.20 1.23
C VAL A 38 1.95 0.71 1.46
N GLN A 39 0.69 0.30 1.39
CA GLN A 39 0.27 -1.07 1.51
C GLN A 39 -0.16 -1.62 0.16
N TRP A 40 0.29 -2.83 -0.16
CA TRP A 40 -0.14 -3.59 -1.33
C TRP A 40 -1.15 -4.65 -0.90
N ARG A 41 -2.30 -4.72 -1.58
CA ARG A 41 -3.34 -5.72 -1.36
C ARG A 41 -3.67 -6.40 -2.68
N LEU A 42 -3.97 -7.70 -2.65
CA LEU A 42 -4.52 -8.43 -3.78
C LEU A 42 -6.03 -8.56 -3.56
N ILE A 43 -6.84 -7.95 -4.43
CA ILE A 43 -8.31 -7.93 -4.35
C ILE A 43 -8.84 -8.31 -5.72
N ASP A 44 -9.66 -9.37 -5.78
CA ASP A 44 -10.28 -9.84 -7.04
C ASP A 44 -9.25 -10.01 -8.20
N ASP A 45 -8.12 -10.66 -7.90
CA ASP A 45 -6.98 -10.86 -8.83
C ASP A 45 -6.24 -9.58 -9.27
N GLU A 46 -6.55 -8.42 -8.69
CA GLU A 46 -5.90 -7.14 -8.97
C GLU A 46 -5.02 -6.66 -7.80
N TRP A 47 -3.83 -6.15 -8.12
CA TRP A 47 -2.96 -5.52 -7.12
C TRP A 47 -3.37 -4.07 -6.89
N VAL A 48 -3.80 -3.78 -5.67
CA VAL A 48 -4.20 -2.45 -5.21
C VAL A 48 -3.13 -1.88 -4.28
N LEU A 49 -2.66 -0.68 -4.59
CA LEU A 49 -1.79 0.12 -3.72
C LEU A 49 -2.64 1.12 -2.93
N ARG A 50 -2.38 1.27 -1.64
CA ARG A 50 -3.02 2.28 -0.77
C ARG A 50 -2.00 2.99 0.12
N PRO A 51 -2.13 4.30 0.37
CA PRO A 51 -1.38 4.96 1.44
C PRO A 51 -1.71 4.32 2.80
N VAL A 52 -0.73 4.23 3.69
CA VAL A 52 -0.95 3.89 5.09
C VAL A 52 -1.15 5.18 5.85
N GLU A 53 -2.33 5.37 6.45
CA GLU A 53 -2.56 6.50 7.35
C GLU A 53 -1.73 6.30 8.61
N ASP A 54 -0.78 7.21 8.86
CA ASP A 54 0.03 7.26 10.08
C ASP A 54 -0.94 7.51 11.27
N GLY A 55 -1.31 6.43 11.94
CA GLY A 55 -2.40 6.39 12.91
C GLY A 55 -2.83 4.97 13.27
N GLY A 56 -2.52 3.99 12.42
CA GLY A 56 -2.51 2.58 12.81
C GLY A 56 -1.20 2.24 13.51
N GLU A 57 -1.08 2.61 14.79
CA GLU A 57 -0.12 1.97 15.69
C GLU A 57 -0.33 0.45 15.55
N CYS A 58 0.60 -0.26 14.93
CA CYS A 58 0.69 -1.71 15.11
C CYS A 58 1.10 -1.92 16.56
N THR A 59 0.14 -1.85 17.47
CA THR A 59 0.32 -2.41 18.80
C THR A 59 0.50 -3.92 18.58
N CYS A 60 1.74 -4.39 18.60
CA CYS A 60 1.95 -5.71 19.15
C CYS A 60 1.59 -5.57 20.64
N ASP A 61 0.31 -5.78 20.92
CA ASP A 61 -0.22 -6.01 22.25
C ASP A 61 0.54 -7.23 22.78
N ASP A 62 1.65 -6.97 23.47
CA ASP A 62 2.33 -7.93 24.32
C ASP A 62 1.45 -8.13 25.55
N ALA A 63 0.28 -8.73 25.34
CA ALA A 63 -0.52 -9.31 26.40
C ALA A 63 0.13 -10.63 26.83
N ASP A 64 1.26 -10.54 27.54
CA ASP A 64 1.58 -11.57 28.52
C ASP A 64 0.79 -11.25 29.80
N SER A 65 -0.50 -11.60 29.75
CA SER A 65 -1.36 -11.69 30.92
C SER A 65 -1.49 -13.16 31.33
N GLU A 66 -0.86 -13.44 32.47
CA GLU A 66 -1.27 -14.39 33.53
C GLU A 66 -0.89 -15.88 33.46
N GLY A 67 0.00 -16.25 34.39
CA GLY A 67 0.06 -17.56 35.06
C GLY A 67 1.33 -17.63 35.92
N GLY A 68 1.32 -17.70 37.25
CA GLY A 68 0.37 -18.29 38.20
C GLY A 68 1.12 -19.35 39.01
N HIS A 69 1.51 -19.00 40.25
CA HIS A 69 1.67 -19.81 41.49
C HIS A 69 2.88 -19.36 42.33
#